data_AF-A0A5B7BP80-F1
#
_entry.id   AF-A0A5B7BP80-F1
#
_cell.length_a   1.000
_cell.length_b   1.000
_cell.length_c   1.000
_cell.angle_alpha   90.00
_cell.angle_beta   90.00
_cell.angle_gamma   90.00
#
_symmetry.space_group_name_H-M   'P 1'
#
loop_
_entity.id
_entity.type
_entity.pdbx_description
1 polymer ?
#
loop_
_entity_poly.entity_id
_entity_poly.type
_entity_poly.pdbx_seq_one_letter_code
_entity_poly.pdbx_strand_id
1 'polypeptide(L)'
;LVVSTGGGAVIRPINWKHMQKGISVWLDVPLEALARRIAAVGTKSRPLLHQESGDAYAKTFRRLSTLLEERSEAYANANARVSLENIAAKLGYRDVCNITPAVIAIEALIQIESFLKK
;
A
#
# COMPACT_ATOMS: atom_id res chain seq x y z
N LEU A 1 -14.92 13.84 0.91
CA LEU A 1 -14.35 13.14 2.09
C LEU A 1 -13.34 12.12 1.60
N VAL A 2 -12.19 11.98 2.26
CA VAL A 2 -11.18 10.95 1.96
C VAL A 2 -10.90 10.18 3.26
N VAL A 3 -10.83 8.85 3.17
CA VAL A 3 -10.62 7.97 4.34
C VAL A 3 -9.46 7.03 4.05
N SER A 4 -8.45 7.02 4.92
CA SER A 4 -7.39 6.00 4.92
C SER A 4 -7.80 4.83 5.80
N THR A 5 -7.84 3.62 5.25
CA THR A 5 -8.15 2.41 6.01
C THR A 5 -6.88 1.74 6.53
N GLY A 6 -7.00 0.92 7.57
CA GLY A 6 -5.92 0.02 7.97
C GLY A 6 -5.75 -1.12 6.97
N GLY A 7 -4.53 -1.63 6.78
CA GLY A 7 -4.24 -2.69 5.78
C GLY A 7 -4.93 -4.05 6.03
N GLY A 8 -5.66 -4.22 7.13
CA GLY A 8 -6.51 -5.39 7.38
C GLY A 8 -7.98 -5.18 6.99
N ALA A 9 -8.38 -3.96 6.63
CA ALA A 9 -9.78 -3.64 6.33
C ALA A 9 -10.31 -4.41 5.11
N VAL A 10 -9.44 -4.75 4.16
CA VAL A 10 -9.81 -5.48 2.94
C VAL A 10 -10.17 -6.96 3.18
N ILE A 11 -9.83 -7.53 4.34
CA ILE A 11 -9.98 -8.97 4.61
C ILE A 11 -11.45 -9.36 4.78
N ARG A 12 -12.26 -8.51 5.42
CA ARG A 12 -13.66 -8.85 5.72
C ARG A 12 -14.57 -8.42 4.56
N PRO A 13 -15.32 -9.35 3.93
CA PRO A 13 -16.21 -9.00 2.81
C PRO A 13 -17.23 -7.91 3.13
N ILE A 14 -17.72 -7.83 4.37
CA ILE A 14 -18.65 -6.77 4.80
C ILE A 14 -18.04 -5.37 4.64
N ASN A 15 -16.73 -5.20 4.81
CA ASN A 15 -16.08 -3.90 4.62
C ASN A 15 -16.14 -3.46 3.16
N TRP A 16 -16.04 -4.40 2.21
CA TRP A 16 -16.21 -4.10 0.78
C TRP A 16 -17.60 -3.58 0.45
N LYS A 17 -18.65 -4.13 1.08
CA LYS A 17 -20.03 -3.60 0.95
C LYS A 17 -20.14 -2.11 1.32
N HIS A 18 -19.31 -1.65 2.26
CA HIS A 18 -19.24 -0.23 2.63
C HIS A 18 -18.34 0.57 1.69
N MET A 19 -17.15 0.04 1.37
CA MET A 19 -16.17 0.73 0.51
C MET A 19 -16.66 0.89 -0.93
N GLN A 20 -17.45 -0.06 -1.44
CA GLN A 20 -18.08 0.00 -2.77
C GLN A 20 -19.15 1.10 -2.92
N LYS A 21 -19.53 1.77 -1.83
CA LYS A 21 -20.40 2.96 -1.91
C LYS A 21 -19.64 4.23 -2.35
N GLY A 22 -18.32 4.14 -2.45
CA GLY A 22 -17.45 5.18 -2.98
C GLY A 22 -16.41 4.58 -3.91
N ILE A 23 -15.33 5.31 -4.12
CA ILE A 23 -14.19 4.87 -4.93
C ILE A 23 -13.08 4.42 -3.98
N SER A 24 -12.69 3.16 -4.11
CA SER A 24 -11.58 2.58 -3.38
C SER A 24 -10.28 2.67 -4.19
N VAL A 25 -9.20 3.10 -3.53
CA VAL A 25 -7.88 3.24 -4.15
C VAL A 25 -6.87 2.38 -3.39
N TRP A 26 -6.22 1.47 -4.10
CA TRP A 26 -5.10 0.70 -3.57
C TRP A 26 -3.78 1.42 -3.86
N LEU A 27 -3.06 1.79 -2.80
CA LEU A 27 -1.66 2.22 -2.89
C LEU A 27 -0.75 1.00 -2.90
N ASP A 28 -0.27 0.64 -4.07
CA ASP A 28 0.57 -0.52 -4.31
C ASP A 28 2.05 -0.13 -4.22
N VAL A 29 2.70 -0.56 -3.14
CA VAL A 29 4.05 -0.17 -2.77
C VAL A 29 4.95 -1.42 -2.69
N PRO A 30 6.15 -1.40 -3.29
CA PRO A 30 7.12 -2.48 -3.17
C PRO A 30 7.42 -2.85 -1.72
N LEU A 31 7.52 -4.15 -1.46
CA LEU A 31 7.73 -4.69 -0.11
C LEU A 31 9.07 -4.23 0.48
N GLU A 32 10.10 -4.10 -0.35
CA GLU A 32 11.43 -3.64 0.04
C GLU A 32 11.36 -2.22 0.59
N ALA A 33 10.62 -1.34 -0.09
CA ALA A 33 10.43 0.05 0.33
C ALA A 33 9.59 0.15 1.61
N LEU A 34 8.52 -0.67 1.73
CA LEU A 34 7.73 -0.75 2.96
C LEU A 34 8.56 -1.26 4.14
N ALA A 35 9.36 -2.32 3.94
CA ALA A 35 10.21 -2.91 4.96
C ALA A 35 11.28 -1.93 5.43
N ARG A 36 11.98 -1.24 4.51
CA ARG A 36 12.94 -0.18 4.84
C ARG A 36 12.30 0.92 5.68
N ARG A 37 11.13 1.40 5.26
CA ARG A 37 10.41 2.48 5.95
C ARG A 37 9.97 2.07 7.36
N ILE A 38 9.52 0.83 7.54
CA ILE A 38 9.13 0.30 8.86
C ILE A 38 10.35 0.11 9.76
N ALA A 39 11.44 -0.43 9.23
CA ALA A 39 12.67 -0.64 9.98
C ALA A 39 13.27 0.68 10.49
N ALA A 40 13.22 1.74 9.67
CA ALA A 40 13.73 3.08 10.05
C ALA A 40 12.91 3.76 11.16
N VAL A 41 11.60 3.54 11.23
CA VAL A 41 10.70 4.15 12.24
C VAL A 41 10.60 3.31 13.52
N GLY A 42 10.95 2.02 13.44
CA GLY A 42 10.77 1.06 14.51
C GLY A 42 9.34 0.49 14.59
N THR A 43 9.20 -0.66 15.26
CA THR A 43 7.95 -1.45 15.25
C THR A 43 7.13 -1.34 16.53
N LYS A 44 7.55 -0.49 17.49
CA LYS A 44 6.91 -0.37 18.82
C LYS A 44 5.41 -0.06 18.78
N SER A 45 4.94 0.68 17.77
CA SER A 45 3.52 1.03 17.59
C SER A 45 2.77 0.13 16.60
N ARG A 46 3.39 -0.95 16.11
CA ARG A 46 2.85 -1.83 15.06
C ARG A 46 2.71 -3.26 15.57
N PRO A 47 1.55 -3.65 16.14
CA PRO A 47 1.36 -4.95 16.78
C PRO A 47 1.68 -6.15 15.87
N LEU A 48 1.36 -6.04 14.57
CA LEU A 48 1.63 -7.11 13.59
C LEU A 48 3.10 -7.25 13.17
N LEU A 49 3.94 -6.31 13.60
CA LEU A 49 5.35 -6.20 13.22
C LEU A 49 6.26 -6.13 14.46
N HIS A 50 5.75 -6.41 15.66
CA HIS A 50 6.55 -6.43 16.87
C HIS A 50 7.69 -7.44 16.72
N GLN A 51 8.93 -7.03 16.98
CA GLN A 51 10.11 -7.89 16.77
C GLN A 51 10.94 -8.02 18.03
N GLU A 52 11.24 -9.27 18.40
CA GLU A 52 12.35 -9.62 19.28
C GLU A 52 13.69 -9.55 18.53
N SER A 53 14.81 -9.45 19.26
CA SER A 53 16.18 -9.24 18.77
C SER A 53 16.54 -10.02 17.49
N GLY A 54 17.20 -9.37 16.52
CA GLY A 54 17.65 -9.92 15.23
C GLY A 54 17.61 -8.91 14.08
N ASP A 55 17.86 -9.35 12.84
CA ASP A 55 17.78 -8.49 11.64
C ASP A 55 16.33 -8.01 11.41
N ALA A 56 16.11 -6.74 11.77
CA ALA A 56 14.79 -6.15 11.77
C ALA A 56 14.19 -6.04 10.36
N TYR A 57 15.05 -5.84 9.36
CA TYR A 57 14.63 -5.71 7.97
C TYR A 57 14.15 -7.06 7.42
N ALA A 58 14.95 -8.12 7.51
CA ALA A 58 14.61 -9.43 6.95
C ALA A 58 13.34 -10.02 7.58
N LYS A 59 13.17 -9.88 8.91
CA LYS A 59 11.94 -10.31 9.60
C LYS A 59 10.72 -9.50 9.16
N THR A 60 10.88 -8.16 9.01
CA THR A 60 9.79 -7.27 8.58
C THR A 60 9.39 -7.59 7.15
N PHE A 61 10.37 -7.76 6.27
CA PHE A 61 10.16 -8.11 4.88
C PHE A 61 9.39 -9.43 4.76
N ARG A 62 9.86 -10.51 5.41
CA ARG A 62 9.18 -11.81 5.42
C ARG A 62 7.73 -11.69 5.88
N ARG A 63 7.49 -10.94 6.97
CA ARG A 63 6.14 -10.74 7.49
C ARG A 63 5.25 -9.98 6.51
N LEU A 64 5.77 -8.93 5.87
CA LEU A 64 5.04 -8.19 4.85
C LEU A 64 4.76 -9.03 3.60
N SER A 65 5.69 -9.89 3.18
CA SER A 65 5.49 -10.82 2.07
C SER A 65 4.30 -11.75 2.33
N THR A 66 4.27 -12.42 3.49
CA THR A 66 3.13 -13.27 3.86
C THR A 66 1.82 -12.49 3.91
N LEU A 67 1.83 -11.29 4.52
CA LEU A 67 0.62 -10.46 4.61
C LEU A 67 0.13 -9.96 3.26
N LEU A 68 1.03 -9.65 2.32
CA LEU A 68 0.66 -9.23 0.97
C LEU A 68 0.11 -10.42 0.19
N GLU A 69 0.73 -11.59 0.29
CA GLU A 69 0.25 -12.82 -0.34
C GLU A 69 -1.19 -13.13 0.10
N GLU A 70 -1.45 -13.15 1.41
CA GLU A 70 -2.78 -13.39 2.00
C GLU A 70 -3.85 -12.37 1.57
N ARG A 71 -3.45 -11.15 1.20
CA ARG A 71 -4.38 -10.01 1.02
C ARG A 71 -4.39 -9.45 -0.39
N SER A 72 -3.52 -9.92 -1.28
CA SER A 72 -3.29 -9.36 -2.61
C SER A 72 -4.56 -9.36 -3.46
N GLU A 73 -5.26 -10.50 -3.49
CA GLU A 73 -6.56 -10.64 -4.15
C GLU A 73 -7.61 -9.70 -3.56
N ALA A 74 -7.60 -9.54 -2.23
CA ALA A 74 -8.51 -8.63 -1.57
C ALA A 74 -8.23 -7.17 -1.98
N TYR A 75 -6.98 -6.72 -1.96
CA TYR A 75 -6.59 -5.39 -2.42
C TYR A 75 -6.93 -5.15 -3.89
N ALA A 76 -6.86 -6.18 -4.73
CA ALA A 76 -7.19 -6.10 -6.15
C ALA A 76 -8.68 -5.79 -6.44
N ASN A 77 -9.57 -5.92 -5.44
CA ASN A 77 -10.97 -5.47 -5.56
C ASN A 77 -11.13 -3.94 -5.57
N ALA A 78 -10.06 -3.17 -5.36
CA ALA A 78 -10.11 -1.72 -5.42
C ALA A 78 -10.46 -1.21 -6.83
N ASN A 79 -11.20 -0.10 -6.90
CA ASN A 79 -11.60 0.50 -8.18
C ASN A 79 -10.39 1.03 -8.97
N ALA A 80 -9.39 1.58 -8.26
CA ALA A 80 -8.17 2.12 -8.82
C ALA A 80 -6.94 1.57 -8.08
N ARG A 81 -5.84 1.34 -8.82
CA ARG A 81 -4.53 0.95 -8.28
C ARG A 81 -3.50 2.01 -8.63
N VAL A 82 -2.76 2.45 -7.63
CA VAL A 82 -1.64 3.39 -7.77
C VAL A 82 -0.36 2.62 -7.48
N SER A 83 0.33 2.18 -8.54
CA SER A 83 1.61 1.47 -8.42
C SER A 83 2.76 2.47 -8.31
N LEU A 84 3.45 2.45 -7.17
CA LEU A 84 4.62 3.32 -6.96
C LEU A 84 5.81 2.91 -7.84
N GLU A 85 5.92 1.64 -8.23
CA GLU A 85 6.93 1.21 -9.22
C GLU A 85 6.70 1.90 -10.57
N ASN A 86 5.45 1.91 -11.04
CA ASN A 86 5.10 2.57 -12.30
C ASN A 86 5.36 4.08 -12.23
N ILE A 87 5.04 4.72 -11.10
CA ILE A 87 5.35 6.15 -10.91
C ILE A 87 6.87 6.38 -10.96
N ALA A 88 7.66 5.57 -10.25
CA ALA A 88 9.12 5.68 -10.26
C ALA A 88 9.68 5.52 -11.68
N ALA A 89 9.21 4.51 -12.41
CA ALA A 89 9.62 4.26 -13.79
C ALA A 89 9.28 5.46 -14.71
N LYS A 90 8.06 6.00 -14.62
CA LYS A 90 7.62 7.19 -15.39
C LYS A 90 8.48 8.43 -15.12
N LEU A 91 8.94 8.59 -13.88
CA LEU A 91 9.73 9.76 -13.44
C LEU A 91 11.25 9.53 -13.51
N GLY A 92 11.70 8.34 -13.95
CA GLY A 92 13.12 8.00 -14.00
C GLY A 92 13.78 7.79 -12.63
N TYR A 93 13.00 7.53 -11.58
CA TYR A 93 13.53 7.22 -10.25
C TYR A 93 13.94 5.76 -10.13
N ARG A 94 15.10 5.52 -9.51
CA ARG A 94 15.57 4.16 -9.17
C ARG A 94 14.98 3.62 -7.86
N ASP A 95 14.58 4.51 -6.94
CA ASP A 95 13.96 4.15 -5.67
C ASP A 95 12.62 4.88 -5.52
N VAL A 96 11.56 4.13 -5.22
CA VAL A 96 10.21 4.64 -4.96
C VAL A 96 10.17 5.57 -3.74
N CYS A 97 11.14 5.49 -2.83
CA CYS A 97 11.28 6.42 -1.71
C CYS A 97 11.47 7.89 -2.13
N ASN A 98 11.88 8.14 -3.38
CA ASN A 98 12.05 9.49 -3.91
C ASN A 98 10.74 10.11 -4.44
N ILE A 99 9.65 9.33 -4.45
CA ILE A 99 8.34 9.83 -4.88
C ILE A 99 7.73 10.65 -3.76
N THR A 100 7.34 11.89 -4.06
CA THR A 100 6.68 12.75 -3.07
C THR A 100 5.20 12.37 -2.90
N PRO A 101 4.60 12.63 -1.72
CA PRO A 101 3.17 12.40 -1.51
C PRO A 101 2.28 13.12 -2.53
N ALA A 102 2.68 14.31 -2.99
CA ALA A 102 1.95 15.07 -4.01
C ALA A 102 1.89 14.31 -5.35
N VAL A 103 2.99 13.69 -5.78
CA VAL A 103 3.03 12.88 -7.00
C VAL A 103 2.12 11.65 -6.86
N ILE A 104 2.14 10.97 -5.70
CA ILE A 104 1.26 9.82 -5.44
C ILE A 104 -0.21 10.26 -5.51
N ALA A 105 -0.54 11.43 -4.93
CA ALA A 105 -1.89 11.98 -4.98
C ALA A 105 -2.34 12.33 -6.40
N ILE A 106 -1.45 12.89 -7.23
CA ILE A 106 -1.74 13.17 -8.64
C ILE A 106 -2.01 11.87 -9.41
N GLU A 107 -1.17 10.84 -9.25
CA GLU A 107 -1.42 9.56 -9.91
C GLU A 107 -2.73 8.92 -9.41
N ALA A 108 -3.07 9.05 -8.11
CA ALA A 108 -4.35 8.59 -7.59
C ALA A 108 -5.54 9.27 -8.30
N LEU A 109 -5.49 10.59 -8.50
CA LEU A 109 -6.53 11.31 -9.24
C LEU A 109 -6.64 10.85 -10.69
N ILE A 110 -5.50 10.62 -11.37
CA ILE A 110 -5.48 10.11 -12.74
C ILE A 110 -6.10 8.71 -12.83
N GLN A 111 -5.78 7.81 -11.90
CA GLN A 111 -6.33 6.45 -11.88
C GLN A 111 -7.82 6.44 -11.54
N ILE A 112 -8.28 7.33 -10.65
CA ILE A 112 -9.70 7.54 -10.37
C ILE A 112 -10.43 8.05 -11.62
N GLU A 113 -9.88 9.05 -12.31
CA GLU A 113 -10.46 9.58 -13.54
C GLU A 113 -10.56 8.51 -14.63
N SER A 114 -9.50 7.71 -14.81
CA SER A 114 -9.47 6.57 -15.73
C SER A 114 -10.54 5.52 -15.41
N PHE A 115 -10.77 5.24 -14.12
CA PHE A 115 -11.83 4.34 -13.68
C PHE A 115 -13.23 4.89 -13.98
N LEU A 116 -13.46 6.19 -13.75
CA LEU A 116 -14.77 6.82 -13.94
C LEU A 116 -15.15 7.04 -15.42
N LYS A 117 -14.18 7.04 -16.33
CA LYS A 117 -14.40 7.17 -17.78
C LYS A 117 -14.67 5.84 -18.48
N LYS A 118 -14.53 4.71 -17.78
CA LYS A 118 -14.89 3.37 -18.29
C LYS A 118 -16.38 3.13 -18.13
#